data_AF-Q3TZ64-F1
#
_entry.id   AF-Q3TZ64-F1
#
_cell.length_a   1.000
_cell.length_b   1.000
_cell.length_c   1.000
_cell.angle_alpha   90.00
_cell.angle_beta   90.00
_cell.angle_gamma   90.00
#
_symmetry.space_group_name_H-M   'P 1'
#
loop_
_entity.id
_entity.type
_entity.pdbx_description
1 polymer ?
#
loop_
_entity_poly.entity_id
_entity_poly.type
_entity_poly.pdbx_seq_one_letter_code
_entity_poly.pdbx_strand_id
1 'polypeptide(L)'
;MTVMSGENADEASTAPGHPQDGSYPRQADHDDHECCERVVINISGLRFETQLKTLAQFPNTLLGNPKKRMRYFDPLRNEYFFDRNRPSFDAILYYYQSGGRLRRPVNVPLDMFSEEIKFYELGEEAMEKFREDEGFIKEEERPLPEKEYQRQVWLLFEYPESSGPARVIAIVSVMVILISIVIFCLETLPELKDDKDFTGTIHRIDNTTVIYTSNIFTDPFFIVETLCIIWFSFELVVRFFACPSKTDFFKNIMNFIDIVAIIPYFITLGTEIAEQEGNQKGEQATSLAILRVIRLVRVFRIFKLSRHSKGLQILGQTLKASMRELGLLIFFLFIGVILFSSAVYFAEA
;
A
#
# COMPACT_ATOMS: atom_id res chain seq x y z
N MET A 1 20.49 76.32 13.64
CA MET A 1 21.29 76.85 12.50
C MET A 1 20.27 77.19 11.41
N THR A 2 19.58 78.32 11.57
CA THR A 2 19.79 79.60 10.81
C THR A 2 19.11 79.51 9.43
N VAL A 3 17.82 79.85 9.30
CA VAL A 3 17.19 81.12 8.80
C VAL A 3 16.42 80.77 7.51
N MET A 4 15.09 80.70 7.48
CA MET A 4 14.04 81.74 7.33
C MET A 4 14.07 82.60 6.05
N SER A 5 12.85 82.90 5.59
CA SER A 5 12.38 83.90 4.61
C SER A 5 12.26 83.40 3.16
N GLY A 6 11.17 83.66 2.43
CA GLY A 6 9.94 84.45 2.64
C GLY A 6 9.08 84.32 1.37
N GLU A 7 7.75 84.19 1.51
CA GLU A 7 6.72 85.23 1.23
C GLU A 7 6.07 85.10 -0.17
N ASN A 8 4.78 84.75 -0.20
CA ASN A 8 3.59 85.59 -0.50
C ASN A 8 3.36 85.77 -2.02
N ALA A 9 2.33 85.18 -2.63
CA ALA A 9 0.88 85.43 -2.56
C ALA A 9 0.41 86.50 -3.58
N ASP A 10 -0.75 86.19 -4.16
CA ASP A 10 -1.65 87.01 -5.00
C ASP A 10 -1.23 87.27 -6.46
N GLU A 11 -2.04 86.88 -7.45
CA GLU A 11 -3.19 87.66 -7.92
C GLU A 11 -3.91 86.98 -9.10
N ALA A 12 -5.16 87.39 -9.33
CA ALA A 12 -6.14 86.76 -10.19
C ALA A 12 -6.22 87.35 -11.61
N SER A 13 -6.89 86.59 -12.49
CA SER A 13 -7.68 87.03 -13.66
C SER A 13 -6.93 87.34 -14.97
N THR A 14 -7.21 86.55 -16.01
CA THR A 14 -7.73 87.01 -17.35
C THR A 14 -7.85 85.83 -18.33
N ALA A 15 -9.04 85.66 -18.93
CA ALA A 15 -9.28 84.88 -20.17
C ALA A 15 -8.88 85.74 -21.40
N PRO A 16 -9.00 85.32 -22.70
CA PRO A 16 -9.51 84.07 -23.29
C PRO A 16 -8.64 83.50 -24.44
N GLY A 17 -8.95 82.29 -24.93
CA GLY A 17 -8.38 81.81 -26.21
C GLY A 17 -8.87 80.41 -26.62
N HIS A 18 -9.73 80.35 -27.63
CA HIS A 18 -9.94 79.16 -28.46
C HIS A 18 -9.01 79.26 -29.67
N PRO A 19 -8.51 78.15 -30.26
CA PRO A 19 -9.34 77.33 -31.14
C PRO A 19 -9.08 75.80 -31.09
N GLN A 20 -10.01 75.10 -31.74
CA GLN A 20 -10.07 73.70 -32.17
C GLN A 20 -8.71 73.06 -32.51
N ASP A 21 -8.50 71.79 -32.12
CA ASP A 21 -8.49 70.68 -33.09
C ASP A 21 -8.43 69.29 -32.42
N GLY A 22 -8.87 68.29 -33.16
CA GLY A 22 -9.27 66.96 -32.67
C GLY A 22 -8.18 66.06 -32.11
N SER A 23 -8.59 65.15 -31.23
CA SER A 23 -8.23 63.72 -31.24
C SER A 23 -8.84 63.03 -30.01
N TYR A 24 -9.88 62.23 -30.22
CA TYR A 24 -10.28 61.21 -29.26
C TYR A 24 -9.34 60.01 -29.44
N PRO A 25 -8.68 59.49 -28.39
CA PRO A 25 -8.21 58.11 -28.43
C PRO A 25 -9.35 57.21 -27.94
N ARG A 26 -10.06 56.58 -28.87
CA ARG A 26 -10.97 55.46 -28.59
C ARG A 26 -10.22 54.16 -28.84
N GLN A 27 -9.42 53.72 -27.87
CA GLN A 27 -8.73 52.44 -27.95
C GLN A 27 -8.39 51.89 -26.55
N ALA A 28 -9.42 51.75 -25.70
CA ALA A 28 -9.29 51.07 -24.41
C ALA A 28 -10.52 50.21 -24.03
N ASP A 29 -11.53 50.06 -24.90
CA ASP A 29 -12.78 49.34 -24.59
C ASP A 29 -12.86 47.93 -25.21
N HIS A 30 -11.83 47.45 -25.91
CA HIS A 30 -11.93 46.20 -26.68
C HIS A 30 -11.50 44.93 -25.92
N ASP A 31 -10.69 45.04 -24.87
CA ASP A 31 -10.19 43.87 -24.11
C ASP A 31 -11.09 43.49 -22.91
N ASP A 32 -11.89 44.42 -22.38
CA ASP A 32 -12.76 44.14 -21.23
C ASP A 32 -14.05 43.37 -21.62
N HIS A 33 -14.42 43.37 -22.90
CA HIS A 33 -15.64 42.69 -23.37
C HIS A 33 -15.49 41.17 -23.56
N GLU A 34 -14.31 40.65 -23.88
CA GLU A 34 -14.06 39.20 -23.95
C GLU A 34 -14.08 38.54 -22.55
N CYS A 35 -13.78 39.30 -21.50
CA CYS A 35 -13.71 38.80 -20.12
C CYS A 35 -15.08 38.38 -19.52
N CYS A 36 -16.18 38.73 -20.18
CA CYS A 36 -17.54 38.57 -19.69
C CYS A 36 -18.49 37.85 -20.67
N GLU A 37 -18.00 37.30 -21.77
CA GLU A 37 -18.85 36.57 -22.73
C GLU A 37 -19.48 35.36 -22.04
N ARG A 38 -20.82 35.28 -22.07
CA ARG A 38 -21.59 34.19 -21.48
C ARG A 38 -21.78 33.08 -22.49
N VAL A 39 -21.64 31.84 -22.03
CA VAL A 39 -21.86 30.63 -22.80
C VAL A 39 -23.05 29.89 -22.22
N VAL A 40 -24.01 29.55 -23.09
CA VAL A 40 -25.18 28.74 -22.73
C VAL A 40 -24.90 27.28 -23.14
N ILE A 41 -25.09 26.37 -22.20
CA ILE A 41 -24.93 24.92 -22.41
C ILE A 41 -26.26 24.24 -22.06
N ASN A 42 -26.87 23.60 -23.04
CA ASN A 42 -28.13 22.90 -22.90
C ASN A 42 -27.89 21.38 -22.83
N ILE A 43 -28.18 20.79 -21.68
CA ILE A 43 -28.08 19.35 -21.43
C ILE A 43 -29.47 18.75 -21.44
N SER A 44 -29.86 18.11 -22.55
CA SER A 44 -31.16 17.43 -22.70
C SER A 44 -32.35 18.28 -22.23
N GLY A 45 -32.33 19.58 -22.56
CA GLY A 45 -33.33 20.58 -22.21
C GLY A 45 -33.07 21.38 -20.92
N LEU A 46 -32.10 20.99 -20.09
CA LEU A 46 -31.68 21.77 -18.92
C LEU A 46 -30.59 22.77 -19.32
N ARG A 47 -30.87 24.06 -19.19
CA ARG A 47 -29.91 25.11 -19.54
C ARG A 47 -29.03 25.47 -18.36
N PHE A 48 -27.74 25.51 -18.65
CA PHE A 48 -26.68 26.00 -17.77
C PHE A 48 -26.01 27.19 -18.43
N GLU A 49 -25.52 28.11 -17.62
CA GLU A 49 -24.84 29.30 -18.10
C GLU A 49 -23.56 29.53 -17.31
N THR A 50 -22.50 29.94 -18.00
CA THR A 50 -21.21 30.26 -17.40
C THR A 50 -20.48 31.31 -18.24
N GLN A 51 -19.31 31.76 -17.78
CA GLN A 51 -18.47 32.68 -18.54
C GLN A 51 -17.49 31.88 -19.41
N LEU A 52 -17.17 32.39 -20.59
CA LEU A 52 -16.21 31.78 -21.50
C LEU A 52 -14.84 31.56 -20.82
N LYS A 53 -14.40 32.53 -20.01
CA LYS A 53 -13.17 32.43 -19.20
C LYS A 53 -13.17 31.25 -18.22
N THR A 54 -14.34 30.88 -17.68
CA THR A 54 -14.47 29.75 -16.75
C THR A 54 -14.16 28.44 -17.48
N LEU A 55 -14.65 28.29 -18.71
CA LEU A 55 -14.33 27.12 -19.54
C LEU A 55 -12.87 27.14 -20.01
N ALA A 56 -12.36 28.33 -20.36
CA ALA A 56 -10.99 28.52 -20.84
C ALA A 56 -9.92 28.17 -19.79
N GLN A 57 -10.27 28.07 -18.50
CA GLN A 57 -9.37 27.61 -17.44
C GLN A 57 -8.82 26.20 -17.69
N PHE A 58 -9.57 25.35 -18.42
CA PHE A 58 -9.16 23.97 -18.73
C PHE A 58 -9.17 23.72 -20.24
N PRO A 59 -8.19 24.26 -21.00
CA PRO A 59 -8.22 24.31 -22.47
C PRO A 59 -8.12 22.93 -23.17
N ASN A 60 -7.69 21.90 -22.44
CA ASN A 60 -7.55 20.55 -22.98
C ASN A 60 -8.87 19.76 -22.97
N THR A 61 -9.87 20.22 -22.22
CA THR A 61 -11.18 19.57 -22.08
C THR A 61 -12.08 19.82 -23.28
N LEU A 62 -13.18 19.08 -23.40
CA LEU A 62 -14.16 19.25 -24.48
C LEU A 62 -14.74 20.67 -24.47
N LEU A 63 -15.17 21.16 -23.31
CA LEU A 63 -15.81 22.47 -23.17
C LEU A 63 -14.80 23.62 -23.17
N GLY A 64 -13.58 23.41 -22.67
CA GLY A 64 -12.54 24.44 -22.70
C GLY A 64 -11.95 24.67 -24.09
N ASN A 65 -11.93 23.64 -24.94
CA ASN A 65 -11.36 23.72 -26.28
C ASN A 65 -12.38 24.20 -27.33
N PRO A 66 -12.20 25.37 -27.96
CA PRO A 66 -13.14 25.90 -28.96
C PRO A 66 -13.39 24.94 -30.13
N LYS A 67 -12.34 24.26 -30.61
CA LYS A 67 -12.43 23.33 -31.74
C LYS A 67 -13.25 22.08 -31.40
N LYS A 68 -13.11 21.57 -30.16
CA LYS A 68 -13.85 20.37 -29.71
C LYS A 68 -15.34 20.68 -29.49
N ARG A 69 -15.65 21.78 -28.80
CA ARG A 69 -17.05 22.15 -28.52
C ARG A 69 -17.83 22.64 -29.73
N MET A 70 -17.16 23.17 -30.77
CA MET A 70 -17.81 23.71 -31.98
C MET A 70 -18.81 22.74 -32.62
N ARG A 71 -18.52 21.43 -32.56
CA ARG A 71 -19.41 20.37 -33.07
C ARG A 71 -20.80 20.37 -32.43
N TYR A 72 -20.92 20.88 -31.21
CA TYR A 72 -22.15 20.86 -30.41
C TYR A 72 -22.88 22.22 -30.41
N PHE A 73 -22.39 23.21 -31.16
CA PHE A 73 -22.97 24.54 -31.19
C PHE A 73 -24.21 24.61 -32.10
N ASP A 74 -25.32 25.11 -31.56
CA ASP A 74 -26.54 25.44 -32.30
C ASP A 74 -26.57 26.95 -32.60
N PRO A 75 -26.35 27.38 -33.87
CA PRO A 75 -26.32 28.79 -34.23
C PRO A 75 -27.70 29.46 -34.18
N LEU A 76 -28.80 28.71 -34.23
CA LEU A 76 -30.16 29.28 -34.17
C LEU A 76 -30.54 29.69 -32.75
N ARG A 77 -30.00 28.97 -31.76
CA ARG A 77 -30.28 29.19 -30.34
C ARG A 77 -29.12 29.82 -29.57
N ASN A 78 -27.97 29.95 -30.21
CA ASN A 78 -26.73 30.43 -29.61
C ASN A 78 -26.35 29.66 -28.32
N GLU A 79 -26.50 28.33 -28.35
CA GLU A 79 -26.23 27.43 -27.22
C GLU A 79 -25.45 26.19 -27.68
N TYR A 80 -24.69 25.56 -26.77
CA TYR A 80 -24.12 24.23 -27.01
C TYR A 80 -25.07 23.15 -26.52
N PHE A 81 -25.48 22.22 -27.37
CA PHE A 81 -26.44 21.17 -27.03
C PHE A 81 -25.78 19.80 -26.85
N PHE A 82 -26.09 19.14 -25.74
CA PHE A 82 -25.67 17.78 -25.42
C PHE A 82 -26.87 16.92 -25.02
N ASP A 83 -27.10 15.83 -25.74
CA ASP A 83 -28.10 14.81 -25.40
C ASP A 83 -27.52 13.81 -24.40
N ARG A 84 -27.35 14.26 -23.14
CA ARG A 84 -26.60 13.54 -22.08
C ARG A 84 -27.28 13.61 -20.71
N ASN A 85 -26.62 13.02 -19.70
CA ASN A 85 -27.16 12.92 -18.36
C ASN A 85 -27.23 14.28 -17.65
N ARG A 86 -28.46 14.75 -17.41
CA ARG A 86 -28.72 16.07 -16.80
C ARG A 86 -28.14 16.22 -15.38
N PRO A 87 -28.37 15.26 -14.45
CA PRO A 87 -27.90 15.42 -13.07
C PRO A 87 -26.38 15.49 -12.93
N SER A 88 -25.63 14.85 -13.84
CA SER A 88 -24.16 14.85 -13.80
C SER A 88 -23.55 16.22 -14.13
N PHE A 89 -24.20 16.98 -15.01
CA PHE A 89 -23.57 18.19 -15.56
C PHE A 89 -23.36 19.30 -14.53
N ASP A 90 -24.15 19.33 -13.45
CA ASP A 90 -23.97 20.29 -12.37
C ASP A 90 -22.56 20.20 -11.77
N ALA A 91 -22.10 18.97 -11.50
CA ALA A 91 -20.73 18.72 -11.01
C ALA A 91 -19.66 18.96 -12.08
N ILE A 92 -19.95 18.65 -13.35
CA ILE A 92 -19.03 18.94 -14.46
C ILE A 92 -18.81 20.44 -14.60
N LEU A 93 -19.87 21.25 -14.52
CA LEU A 93 -19.76 22.69 -14.61
C LEU A 93 -19.07 23.28 -13.36
N TYR A 94 -19.43 22.77 -12.18
CA TYR A 94 -18.81 23.17 -10.92
C TYR A 94 -17.30 22.90 -10.90
N TYR A 95 -16.81 21.86 -11.58
CA TYR A 95 -15.38 21.61 -11.76
C TYR A 95 -14.66 22.81 -12.38
N TYR A 96 -15.22 23.41 -13.43
CA TYR A 96 -14.65 24.63 -14.02
C TYR A 96 -14.77 25.83 -13.07
N GLN A 97 -15.95 26.02 -12.46
CA GLN A 97 -16.21 27.17 -11.59
C GLN A 97 -15.34 27.20 -10.32
N SER A 98 -15.08 26.02 -9.75
CA SER A 98 -14.27 25.85 -8.55
C SER A 98 -12.76 25.77 -8.81
N GLY A 99 -12.35 25.76 -10.08
CA GLY A 99 -10.96 25.58 -10.47
C GLY A 99 -10.42 24.17 -10.21
N GLY A 100 -11.29 23.15 -10.28
CA GLY A 100 -10.86 21.74 -10.33
C GLY A 100 -11.49 20.80 -9.30
N ARG A 101 -12.50 21.22 -8.52
CA ARG A 101 -13.19 20.33 -7.58
C ARG A 101 -14.21 19.47 -8.31
N LEU A 102 -14.01 18.17 -8.31
CA LEU A 102 -14.90 17.20 -8.94
C LEU A 102 -15.52 16.30 -7.86
N ARG A 103 -16.83 16.42 -7.65
CA ARG A 103 -17.57 15.59 -6.69
C ARG A 103 -18.80 15.04 -7.38
N ARG A 104 -19.00 13.72 -7.32
CA ARG A 104 -20.18 13.08 -7.91
C ARG A 104 -21.44 13.52 -7.16
N PRO A 105 -22.51 13.92 -7.86
CA PRO A 105 -23.80 14.12 -7.24
C PRO A 105 -24.31 12.81 -6.60
N VAL A 106 -24.80 12.88 -5.37
CA VAL A 106 -25.19 11.69 -4.58
C VAL A 106 -26.27 10.83 -5.26
N ASN A 107 -27.08 11.45 -6.11
CA ASN A 107 -28.17 10.83 -6.88
C ASN A 107 -27.72 10.24 -8.23
N VAL A 108 -26.42 10.33 -8.58
CA VAL A 108 -25.88 9.82 -9.84
C VAL A 108 -25.04 8.58 -9.56
N PRO A 109 -25.30 7.45 -10.25
CA PRO A 109 -24.46 6.26 -10.18
C PRO A 109 -22.99 6.55 -10.56
N LEU A 110 -22.06 5.83 -9.93
CA LEU A 110 -20.62 6.03 -10.13
C LEU A 110 -20.19 5.81 -11.59
N ASP A 111 -20.63 4.71 -12.18
CA ASP A 111 -20.36 4.33 -13.57
C ASP A 111 -20.84 5.41 -14.53
N MET A 112 -22.07 5.87 -14.38
CA MET A 112 -22.65 6.95 -15.18
C MET A 112 -21.85 8.25 -15.05
N PHE A 113 -21.50 8.67 -13.83
CA PHE A 113 -20.71 9.89 -13.66
C PHE A 113 -19.30 9.75 -14.25
N SER A 114 -18.69 8.57 -14.14
CA SER A 114 -17.38 8.29 -14.72
C SER A 114 -17.38 8.37 -16.26
N GLU A 115 -18.48 7.98 -16.90
CA GLU A 115 -18.67 8.14 -18.35
C GLU A 115 -18.80 9.62 -18.74
N GLU A 116 -19.47 10.44 -17.94
CA GLU A 116 -19.57 11.88 -18.18
C GLU A 116 -18.20 12.57 -18.02
N ILE A 117 -17.41 12.23 -16.99
CA ILE A 117 -16.04 12.76 -16.82
C ILE A 117 -15.18 12.43 -18.05
N LYS A 118 -15.27 11.19 -18.55
CA LYS A 118 -14.59 10.77 -19.78
C LYS A 118 -15.08 11.52 -21.00
N PHE A 119 -16.40 11.66 -21.17
CA PHE A 119 -16.99 12.35 -22.32
C PHE A 119 -16.61 13.83 -22.38
N TYR A 120 -16.66 14.54 -21.25
CA TYR A 120 -16.25 15.94 -21.20
C TYR A 120 -14.73 16.13 -21.20
N GLU A 121 -13.98 15.03 -21.27
CA GLU A 121 -12.53 14.99 -21.40
C GLU A 121 -11.82 15.79 -20.29
N LEU A 122 -12.26 15.63 -19.03
CA LEU A 122 -11.69 16.36 -17.89
C LEU A 122 -10.21 16.01 -17.59
N GLY A 123 -9.69 14.94 -18.21
CA GLY A 123 -8.31 14.49 -18.12
C GLY A 123 -8.08 13.38 -17.09
N GLU A 124 -6.96 12.67 -17.24
CA GLU A 124 -6.57 11.55 -16.37
C GLU A 124 -6.35 12.02 -14.92
N GLU A 125 -5.73 13.19 -14.71
CA GLU A 125 -5.50 13.72 -13.35
C GLU A 125 -6.81 13.98 -12.58
N ALA A 126 -7.83 14.49 -13.27
CA ALA A 126 -9.15 14.72 -12.66
C ALA A 126 -9.87 13.39 -12.38
N MET A 127 -9.72 12.41 -13.27
CA MET A 127 -10.25 11.06 -13.11
C MET A 127 -9.58 10.31 -11.94
N GLU A 128 -8.26 10.42 -11.80
CA GLU A 128 -7.51 9.80 -10.70
C GLU A 128 -7.92 10.40 -9.36
N LYS A 129 -7.96 11.74 -9.23
CA LYS A 129 -8.44 12.40 -8.01
C LYS A 129 -9.88 12.02 -7.67
N PHE A 130 -10.75 11.94 -8.68
CA PHE A 130 -12.13 11.50 -8.49
C PHE A 130 -12.20 10.05 -7.96
N ARG A 131 -11.40 9.13 -8.51
CA ARG A 131 -11.33 7.74 -8.04
C ARG A 131 -10.87 7.66 -6.60
N GLU A 132 -9.81 8.39 -6.24
CA GLU A 132 -9.31 8.47 -4.86
C GLU A 132 -10.37 9.00 -3.89
N ASP A 133 -11.07 10.07 -4.26
CA ASP A 133 -12.13 10.69 -3.46
C ASP A 133 -13.36 9.78 -3.28
N GLU A 134 -13.66 8.91 -4.26
CA GLU A 134 -14.72 7.88 -4.17
C GLU A 134 -14.27 6.62 -3.41
N GLY A 135 -13.03 6.59 -2.91
CA GLY A 135 -12.49 5.47 -2.14
C GLY A 135 -11.93 4.34 -2.99
N PHE A 136 -11.70 4.56 -4.29
CA PHE A 136 -10.93 3.62 -5.10
C PHE A 136 -9.46 3.78 -4.75
N ILE A 137 -8.92 2.77 -4.07
CA ILE A 137 -7.49 2.66 -3.83
C ILE A 137 -6.83 2.30 -5.17
N LYS A 138 -5.89 3.14 -5.63
CA LYS A 138 -5.05 2.79 -6.78
C LYS A 138 -4.37 1.46 -6.48
N GLU A 139 -4.58 0.45 -7.32
CA GLU A 139 -3.81 -0.79 -7.21
C GLU A 139 -2.33 -0.40 -7.35
N GLU A 140 -1.57 -0.58 -6.28
CA GLU A 140 -0.14 -0.29 -6.27
C GLU A 140 0.51 -1.13 -7.36
N GLU A 141 1.03 -0.47 -8.41
CA GLU A 141 1.63 -1.16 -9.54
C GLU A 141 2.77 -2.02 -9.03
N ARG A 142 2.60 -3.34 -9.10
CA ARG A 142 3.60 -4.28 -8.60
C ARG A 142 4.73 -4.33 -9.64
N PRO A 143 5.94 -3.85 -9.31
CA PRO A 143 7.03 -3.84 -10.27
C PRO A 143 7.34 -5.28 -10.71
N LEU A 144 7.49 -5.47 -12.02
CA LEU A 144 7.91 -6.73 -12.60
C LEU A 144 9.40 -6.64 -12.97
N PRO A 145 10.17 -7.73 -12.88
CA PRO A 145 11.54 -7.75 -13.37
C PRO A 145 11.59 -7.40 -14.86
N GLU A 146 12.59 -6.61 -15.28
CA GLU A 146 12.77 -6.21 -16.68
C GLU A 146 13.14 -7.38 -17.59
N LYS A 147 13.91 -8.35 -17.06
CA LYS A 147 14.37 -9.51 -17.83
C LYS A 147 13.29 -10.58 -17.92
N GLU A 148 13.00 -11.04 -19.13
CA GLU A 148 11.91 -11.98 -19.41
C GLU A 148 12.01 -13.29 -18.60
N TYR A 149 13.21 -13.86 -18.48
CA TYR A 149 13.43 -15.07 -17.67
C TYR A 149 13.16 -14.82 -16.17
N GLN A 150 13.65 -13.70 -15.63
CA GLN A 150 13.40 -13.35 -14.22
C GLN A 150 11.92 -13.10 -13.98
N ARG A 151 11.24 -12.44 -14.92
CA ARG A 151 9.80 -12.21 -14.87
C ARG A 151 9.01 -13.51 -14.87
N GLN A 152 9.36 -14.48 -15.72
CA GLN A 152 8.70 -15.79 -15.74
C GLN A 152 8.87 -16.53 -14.41
N VAL A 153 10.10 -16.59 -13.88
CA VAL A 153 10.39 -17.24 -12.59
C VAL A 153 9.69 -16.51 -11.44
N TRP A 154 9.69 -15.18 -11.46
CA TRP A 154 9.00 -14.35 -10.47
C TRP A 154 7.49 -14.61 -10.47
N LEU A 155 6.86 -14.63 -11.64
CA LEU A 155 5.43 -14.94 -11.78
C LEU A 155 5.10 -16.33 -11.24
N LEU A 156 5.97 -17.32 -11.52
CA LEU A 156 5.80 -18.71 -11.12
C LEU A 156 5.82 -18.90 -9.59
N PHE A 157 6.68 -18.17 -8.87
CA PHE A 157 6.87 -18.34 -7.41
C PHE A 157 6.13 -17.30 -6.56
N GLU A 158 5.86 -16.11 -7.09
CA GLU A 158 5.21 -15.02 -6.34
C GLU A 158 3.69 -15.02 -6.53
N TYR A 159 3.20 -15.39 -7.72
CA TYR A 159 1.79 -15.28 -8.08
C TYR A 159 1.20 -16.64 -8.51
N PRO A 160 0.54 -17.36 -7.58
CA PRO A 160 -0.10 -18.65 -7.90
C PRO A 160 -1.10 -18.58 -9.06
N GLU A 161 -1.80 -17.45 -9.21
CA GLU A 161 -2.79 -17.25 -10.27
C GLU A 161 -2.19 -16.96 -11.65
N SER A 162 -0.87 -16.83 -11.77
CA SER A 162 -0.22 -16.51 -13.05
C SER A 162 -0.33 -17.64 -14.07
N SER A 163 -0.30 -18.91 -13.65
CA SER A 163 -0.31 -20.07 -14.53
C SER A 163 -0.65 -21.38 -13.80
N GLY A 164 -0.99 -22.43 -14.56
CA GLY A 164 -1.21 -23.78 -14.02
C GLY A 164 -0.02 -24.31 -13.20
N PRO A 165 1.22 -24.28 -13.71
CA PRO A 165 2.41 -24.67 -12.95
C PRO A 165 2.63 -23.82 -11.67
N ALA A 166 2.32 -22.52 -11.70
CA ALA A 166 2.40 -21.67 -10.51
C ALA A 166 1.44 -22.13 -9.41
N ARG A 167 0.22 -22.54 -9.78
CA ARG A 167 -0.74 -23.14 -8.84
C ARG A 167 -0.21 -24.44 -8.24
N VAL A 168 0.39 -25.31 -9.04
CA VAL A 168 0.98 -26.57 -8.55
C VAL A 168 2.10 -26.30 -7.55
N ILE A 169 3.02 -25.38 -7.86
CA ILE A 169 4.11 -24.99 -6.94
C ILE A 169 3.54 -24.42 -5.65
N ALA A 170 2.53 -23.55 -5.73
CA ALA A 170 1.87 -22.99 -4.56
C ALA A 170 1.22 -24.09 -3.68
N ILE A 171 0.56 -25.08 -4.28
CA ILE A 171 -0.01 -26.23 -3.55
C ILE A 171 1.09 -27.02 -2.85
N VAL A 172 2.20 -27.33 -3.54
CA VAL A 172 3.34 -28.02 -2.96
C VAL A 172 3.92 -27.22 -1.78
N SER A 173 4.12 -25.92 -1.95
CA SER A 173 4.61 -25.05 -0.87
C SER A 173 3.68 -25.06 0.35
N VAL A 174 2.36 -25.00 0.15
CA VAL A 174 1.39 -25.13 1.26
C VAL A 174 1.51 -26.49 1.96
N MET A 175 1.62 -27.59 1.20
CA MET A 175 1.77 -28.93 1.79
C MET A 175 3.06 -29.06 2.61
N VAL A 176 4.19 -28.54 2.11
CA VAL A 176 5.46 -28.52 2.86
C VAL A 176 5.32 -27.69 4.14
N ILE A 177 4.63 -26.54 4.11
CA ILE A 177 4.34 -25.76 5.31
C ILE A 177 3.54 -26.57 6.33
N LEU A 178 2.45 -27.22 5.90
CA LEU A 178 1.63 -28.04 6.79
C LEU A 178 2.40 -29.21 7.38
N ILE A 179 3.16 -29.95 6.57
CA ILE A 179 4.03 -31.05 7.03
C ILE A 179 5.02 -30.55 8.06
N SER A 180 5.67 -29.41 7.80
CA SER A 180 6.62 -28.83 8.74
C SER A 180 5.93 -28.58 10.09
N ILE A 181 4.76 -27.92 10.11
CA ILE A 181 3.99 -27.61 11.32
C ILE A 181 3.64 -28.88 12.08
N VAL A 182 3.10 -29.90 11.40
CA VAL A 182 2.75 -31.18 11.99
C VAL A 182 3.96 -31.81 12.69
N ILE A 183 5.13 -31.82 12.05
CA ILE A 183 6.36 -32.36 12.64
C ILE A 183 6.75 -31.64 13.93
N PHE A 184 6.67 -30.31 13.96
CA PHE A 184 6.95 -29.55 15.18
C PHE A 184 5.94 -29.84 16.29
N CYS A 185 4.67 -30.04 15.95
CA CYS A 185 3.68 -30.48 16.92
C CYS A 185 3.93 -31.91 17.42
N LEU A 186 4.46 -32.80 16.57
CA LEU A 186 4.81 -34.15 16.97
C LEU A 186 6.07 -34.17 17.86
N GLU A 187 7.07 -33.33 17.58
CA GLU A 187 8.28 -33.18 18.41
C GLU A 187 8.02 -32.69 19.84
N THR A 188 6.86 -32.07 20.10
CA THR A 188 6.48 -31.67 21.45
C THR A 188 5.84 -32.79 22.25
N LEU A 189 5.41 -33.89 21.62
CA LEU A 189 4.78 -35.02 22.31
C LEU A 189 5.82 -35.80 23.14
N PRO A 190 5.53 -36.08 24.43
CA PRO A 190 6.46 -36.80 25.30
C PRO A 190 6.63 -38.27 24.87
N GLU A 191 5.57 -38.90 24.37
CA GLU A 191 5.56 -40.29 23.90
C GLU A 191 6.60 -40.56 22.80
N LEU A 192 6.82 -39.57 21.91
CA LEU A 192 7.82 -39.65 20.83
C LEU A 192 9.25 -39.25 21.28
N LYS A 193 9.39 -38.66 22.47
CA LYS A 193 10.69 -38.35 23.08
C LYS A 193 11.21 -39.49 23.94
N ASP A 194 10.32 -40.20 24.65
CA ASP A 194 10.71 -41.31 25.52
C ASP A 194 11.35 -42.46 24.72
N ASP A 195 10.91 -42.70 23.47
CA ASP A 195 11.57 -43.66 22.55
C ASP A 195 12.98 -43.21 22.12
N LYS A 196 13.26 -41.90 22.05
CA LYS A 196 14.57 -41.35 21.66
C LYS A 196 15.60 -41.46 22.79
N ASP A 197 15.17 -41.25 24.03
CA ASP A 197 16.03 -41.43 25.21
C ASP A 197 16.27 -42.92 25.50
N PHE A 198 15.35 -43.82 25.11
CA PHE A 198 15.50 -45.28 25.24
C PHE A 198 16.39 -45.93 24.17
N THR A 199 16.62 -45.29 23.01
CA THR A 199 17.55 -45.78 21.98
C THR A 199 19.05 -45.64 22.30
N GLY A 200 19.41 -45.19 23.51
CA GLY A 200 20.73 -45.42 24.07
C GLY A 200 20.89 -46.89 24.45
N THR A 201 21.22 -47.76 23.50
CA THR A 201 21.41 -49.19 23.81
C THR A 201 22.68 -49.34 24.65
N ILE A 202 22.53 -49.50 25.97
CA ILE A 202 23.64 -49.79 26.88
C ILE A 202 24.04 -51.26 26.65
N HIS A 203 24.99 -51.51 25.76
CA HIS A 203 25.64 -52.80 25.67
C HIS A 203 26.80 -52.84 26.67
N ARG A 204 26.66 -53.65 27.73
CA ARG A 204 27.76 -54.05 28.60
C ARG A 204 28.53 -55.18 27.92
N ILE A 205 29.71 -54.88 27.39
CA ILE A 205 30.71 -55.89 27.02
C ILE A 205 31.93 -55.61 27.91
N ASP A 206 32.34 -56.62 28.69
CA ASP A 206 33.55 -56.63 29.51
C ASP A 206 33.83 -55.34 30.32
N ASN A 207 32.99 -55.09 31.33
CA ASN A 207 33.09 -53.97 32.28
C ASN A 207 33.12 -52.55 31.68
N THR A 208 32.90 -52.41 30.37
CA THR A 208 32.92 -51.13 29.68
C THR A 208 31.50 -50.82 29.20
N THR A 209 30.94 -49.72 29.69
CA THR A 209 29.63 -49.22 29.28
C THR A 209 29.82 -48.42 27.99
N VAL A 210 29.50 -48.99 26.83
CA VAL A 210 29.52 -48.26 25.57
C VAL A 210 28.13 -47.69 25.32
N ILE A 211 28.00 -46.36 25.41
CA ILE A 211 26.76 -45.65 25.10
C ILE A 211 26.77 -45.36 23.60
N TYR A 212 25.93 -46.05 22.84
CA TYR A 212 25.67 -45.68 21.46
C TYR A 212 24.72 -44.48 21.45
N THR A 213 25.24 -43.29 21.17
CA THR A 213 24.40 -42.14 20.85
C THR A 213 23.90 -42.31 19.42
N SER A 214 22.60 -42.52 19.24
CA SER A 214 21.95 -42.51 17.93
C SER A 214 22.31 -41.22 17.18
N ASN A 215 22.79 -41.34 15.94
CA ASN A 215 23.14 -40.18 15.13
C ASN A 215 21.91 -39.30 14.92
N ILE A 216 21.98 -38.03 15.34
CA ILE A 216 20.88 -37.06 15.17
C ILE A 216 20.48 -36.90 13.69
N PHE A 217 21.45 -37.07 12.78
CA PHE A 217 21.27 -37.06 11.33
C PHE A 217 20.44 -38.23 10.77
N THR A 218 20.21 -39.28 11.56
CA THR A 218 19.34 -40.42 11.19
C THR A 218 17.95 -40.34 11.80
N ASP A 219 17.66 -39.33 12.62
CA ASP A 219 16.33 -39.10 13.19
C ASP A 219 15.33 -38.75 12.06
N PRO A 220 14.24 -39.50 11.88
CA PRO A 220 13.23 -39.20 10.86
C PRO A 220 12.68 -37.78 10.96
N PHE A 221 12.50 -37.24 12.17
CA PHE A 221 12.03 -35.88 12.37
C PHE A 221 13.04 -34.84 11.85
N PHE A 222 14.33 -35.03 12.16
CA PHE A 222 15.41 -34.18 11.65
C PHE A 222 15.51 -34.25 10.11
N ILE A 223 15.37 -35.43 9.51
CA ILE A 223 15.42 -35.59 8.05
C ILE A 223 14.28 -34.81 7.39
N VAL A 224 13.04 -34.98 7.85
CA VAL A 224 11.91 -34.28 7.23
C VAL A 224 11.95 -32.78 7.52
N GLU A 225 12.39 -32.35 8.71
CA GLU A 225 12.65 -30.93 8.98
C GLU A 225 13.67 -30.36 7.99
N THR A 226 14.79 -31.06 7.80
CA THR A 226 15.84 -30.66 6.84
C THR A 226 15.29 -30.52 5.43
N LEU A 227 14.49 -31.49 4.96
CA LEU A 227 13.84 -31.43 3.63
C LEU A 227 12.90 -30.23 3.50
N CYS A 228 12.11 -29.93 4.54
CA CYS A 228 11.23 -28.75 4.54
C CYS A 228 12.04 -27.45 4.46
N ILE A 229 13.13 -27.35 5.22
CA ILE A 229 13.99 -26.16 5.23
C ILE A 229 14.76 -26.00 3.91
N ILE A 230 15.18 -27.10 3.28
CA ILE A 230 15.76 -27.06 1.92
C ILE A 230 14.74 -26.46 0.95
N TRP A 231 13.48 -26.90 0.99
CA TRP A 231 12.42 -26.34 0.14
C TRP A 231 12.19 -24.86 0.40
N PHE A 232 12.07 -24.44 1.67
CA PHE A 232 11.90 -23.02 2.02
C PHE A 232 13.09 -22.15 1.61
N SER A 233 14.31 -22.67 1.76
CA SER A 233 15.53 -21.98 1.35
C SER A 233 15.58 -21.84 -0.17
N PHE A 234 15.26 -22.92 -0.91
CA PHE A 234 15.14 -22.89 -2.36
C PHE A 234 14.14 -21.82 -2.83
N GLU A 235 12.95 -21.82 -2.25
CA GLU A 235 11.91 -20.84 -2.50
C GLU A 235 12.35 -19.39 -2.24
N LEU A 236 13.04 -19.13 -1.12
CA LEU A 236 13.55 -17.81 -0.77
C LEU A 236 14.64 -17.37 -1.76
N VAL A 237 15.57 -18.27 -2.09
CA VAL A 237 16.71 -18.01 -2.98
C VAL A 237 16.23 -17.72 -4.40
N VAL A 238 15.29 -18.52 -4.94
CA VAL A 238 14.72 -18.30 -6.27
C VAL A 238 14.02 -16.95 -6.34
N ARG A 239 13.21 -16.60 -5.34
CA ARG A 239 12.55 -15.28 -5.27
C ARG A 239 13.56 -14.15 -5.15
N PHE A 240 14.58 -14.31 -4.30
CA PHE A 240 15.64 -13.32 -4.15
C PHE A 240 16.38 -13.06 -5.46
N PHE A 241 16.68 -14.07 -6.26
CA PHE A 241 17.34 -13.87 -7.56
C PHE A 241 16.40 -13.32 -8.63
N ALA A 242 15.13 -13.72 -8.63
CA ALA A 242 14.14 -13.30 -9.62
C ALA A 242 13.48 -11.93 -9.32
N CYS A 243 13.61 -11.38 -8.11
CA CYS A 243 12.90 -10.15 -7.74
C CYS A 243 13.38 -8.89 -8.50
N PRO A 244 12.50 -7.91 -8.74
CA PRO A 244 12.80 -6.68 -9.48
C PRO A 244 13.82 -5.77 -8.76
N SER A 245 13.70 -5.67 -7.43
CA SER A 245 14.55 -4.82 -6.58
C SER A 245 15.01 -5.61 -5.36
N LYS A 246 16.32 -5.67 -5.11
CA LYS A 246 16.90 -6.41 -3.98
C LYS A 246 16.67 -5.71 -2.64
N THR A 247 16.62 -4.39 -2.62
CA THR A 247 16.39 -3.60 -1.41
C THR A 247 14.94 -3.69 -0.96
N ASP A 248 13.99 -3.65 -1.90
CA ASP A 248 12.57 -3.73 -1.58
C ASP A 248 12.16 -5.15 -1.21
N PHE A 249 12.92 -6.14 -1.69
CA PHE A 249 12.76 -7.52 -1.26
C PHE A 249 12.85 -7.68 0.26
N PHE A 250 13.85 -7.07 0.90
CA PHE A 250 14.02 -7.16 2.36
C PHE A 250 13.06 -6.26 3.16
N LYS A 251 12.49 -5.23 2.53
CA LYS A 251 11.45 -4.39 3.15
C LYS A 251 10.07 -5.05 3.12
N ASN A 252 9.87 -6.05 2.26
CA ASN A 252 8.60 -6.75 2.13
C ASN A 252 8.39 -7.73 3.30
N ILE A 253 7.27 -7.56 4.02
CA ILE A 253 6.91 -8.38 5.19
C ILE A 253 6.80 -9.88 4.88
N MET A 254 6.34 -10.27 3.69
CA MET A 254 6.21 -11.68 3.33
C MET A 254 7.58 -12.33 3.16
N ASN A 255 8.54 -11.62 2.57
CA ASN A 255 9.92 -12.10 2.44
C ASN A 255 10.64 -12.13 3.79
N PHE A 256 10.34 -11.19 4.68
CA PHE A 256 10.83 -11.25 6.06
C PHE A 256 10.34 -12.51 6.79
N ILE A 257 9.06 -12.87 6.64
CA ILE A 257 8.51 -14.12 7.19
C ILE A 257 9.23 -15.35 6.60
N ASP A 258 9.52 -15.35 5.29
CA ASP A 258 10.27 -16.44 4.64
C ASP A 258 11.68 -16.61 5.25
N ILE A 259 12.36 -15.52 5.61
CA ILE A 259 13.68 -15.55 6.28
C ILE A 259 13.55 -16.08 7.71
N VAL A 260 12.61 -15.55 8.50
CA VAL A 260 12.38 -15.99 9.89
C VAL A 260 12.03 -17.48 9.95
N ALA A 261 11.36 -18.02 8.93
CA ALA A 261 10.99 -19.43 8.86
C ALA A 261 12.18 -20.40 8.74
N ILE A 262 13.33 -19.97 8.21
CA ILE A 262 14.51 -20.82 8.02
C ILE A 262 15.61 -20.60 9.07
N ILE A 263 15.68 -19.41 9.67
CA ILE A 263 16.70 -19.03 10.66
C ILE A 263 16.86 -20.06 11.78
N PRO A 264 15.78 -20.57 12.42
CA PRO A 264 15.93 -21.48 13.56
C PRO A 264 16.75 -22.73 13.24
N TYR A 265 16.60 -23.30 12.04
CA TYR A 265 17.34 -24.49 11.63
C TYR A 265 18.84 -24.20 11.51
N PHE A 266 19.21 -23.11 10.83
CA PHE A 266 20.61 -22.75 10.64
C PHE A 266 21.30 -22.38 11.95
N ILE A 267 20.59 -21.73 12.89
CA ILE A 267 21.14 -21.48 14.22
C ILE A 267 21.35 -22.80 14.98
N THR A 268 20.35 -23.68 15.02
CA THR A 268 20.47 -24.99 15.70
C THR A 268 21.64 -25.79 15.14
N LEU A 269 21.73 -25.94 13.82
CA LEU A 269 22.80 -26.67 13.16
C LEU A 269 24.19 -26.05 13.43
N GLY A 270 24.29 -24.72 13.39
CA GLY A 270 25.54 -24.00 13.67
C GLY A 270 26.01 -24.18 15.13
N THR A 271 25.10 -24.14 16.10
CA THR A 271 25.42 -24.40 17.51
C THR A 271 25.87 -25.85 17.73
N GLU A 272 25.20 -26.83 17.12
CA GLU A 272 25.55 -28.24 17.25
C GLU A 272 26.94 -28.56 16.67
N ILE A 273 27.30 -27.96 15.52
CA ILE A 273 28.63 -28.13 14.92
C ILE A 273 29.71 -27.46 15.79
N ALA A 274 29.44 -26.25 16.32
CA ALA A 274 30.38 -25.54 17.18
C ALA A 274 30.64 -26.29 18.50
N GLU A 275 29.63 -26.96 19.06
CA GLU A 275 29.76 -27.81 20.24
C GLU A 275 30.62 -29.07 19.98
N GLN A 276 30.67 -29.58 18.75
CA GLN A 276 31.54 -30.72 18.39
C GLN A 276 33.02 -30.34 18.27
N GLU A 277 33.33 -29.09 17.91
CA GLU A 277 34.72 -28.61 17.74
C GLU A 277 35.32 -27.98 19.02
N GLY A 278 34.49 -27.54 19.98
CA GLY A 278 34.93 -26.82 21.19
C GLY A 278 34.82 -27.62 22.49
N ASN A 279 35.94 -27.85 23.19
CA ASN A 279 36.02 -28.56 24.49
C ASN A 279 35.49 -27.73 25.70
N GLN A 280 34.47 -26.89 25.55
CA GLN A 280 33.98 -25.98 26.60
C GLN A 280 32.70 -26.50 27.27
N LYS A 281 32.88 -27.34 28.31
CA LYS A 281 31.80 -27.82 29.21
C LYS A 281 31.10 -26.73 30.05
N GLY A 282 31.51 -25.46 29.96
CA GLY A 282 31.01 -24.35 30.79
C GLY A 282 29.83 -23.56 30.23
N GLU A 283 29.63 -23.55 28.90
CA GLU A 283 28.54 -22.79 28.23
C GLU A 283 27.29 -23.63 27.90
N GLN A 284 27.30 -24.93 28.24
CA GLN A 284 26.22 -25.85 27.88
C GLN A 284 24.85 -25.48 28.49
N ALA A 285 24.81 -24.86 29.68
CA ALA A 285 23.53 -24.49 30.30
C ALA A 285 22.87 -23.28 29.63
N THR A 286 23.66 -22.31 29.17
CA THR A 286 23.16 -21.13 28.45
C THR A 286 22.81 -21.45 27.01
N SER A 287 23.56 -22.33 26.34
CA SER A 287 23.25 -22.82 24.98
C SER A 287 21.91 -23.59 24.96
N LEU A 288 21.66 -24.46 25.94
CA LEU A 288 20.39 -25.20 26.05
C LEU A 288 19.16 -24.30 26.24
N ALA A 289 19.27 -23.21 27.01
CA ALA A 289 18.18 -22.25 27.19
C ALA A 289 17.87 -21.50 25.89
N ILE A 290 18.92 -21.06 25.18
CA ILE A 290 18.79 -20.36 23.90
C ILE A 290 18.18 -21.28 22.82
N LEU A 291 18.58 -22.55 22.76
CA LEU A 291 18.02 -23.54 21.83
C LEU A 291 16.51 -23.79 22.06
N ARG A 292 16.02 -23.71 23.31
CA ARG A 292 14.58 -23.80 23.61
C ARG A 292 13.80 -22.61 23.05
N VAL A 293 14.34 -21.39 23.16
CA VAL A 293 13.72 -20.19 22.60
C VAL A 293 13.72 -20.25 21.07
N ILE A 294 14.82 -20.70 20.46
CA ILE A 294 14.93 -20.86 19.00
C ILE A 294 13.87 -21.84 18.46
N ARG A 295 13.58 -22.92 19.20
CA ARG A 295 12.48 -23.83 18.83
C ARG A 295 11.13 -23.14 18.79
N LEU A 296 10.85 -22.20 19.70
CA LEU A 296 9.60 -21.42 19.64
C LEU A 296 9.51 -20.56 18.38
N VAL A 297 10.64 -20.02 17.90
CA VAL A 297 10.67 -19.24 16.66
C VAL A 297 10.22 -20.06 15.44
N ARG A 298 10.39 -21.40 15.46
CA ARG A 298 9.89 -22.28 14.39
C ARG A 298 8.37 -22.16 14.18
N VAL A 299 7.60 -21.76 15.19
CA VAL A 299 6.15 -21.55 15.05
C VAL A 299 5.82 -20.47 14.02
N PHE A 300 6.69 -19.47 13.85
CA PHE A 300 6.43 -18.34 12.94
C PHE A 300 6.35 -18.76 11.47
N ARG A 301 6.86 -19.94 11.08
CA ARG A 301 6.68 -20.46 9.71
C ARG A 301 5.20 -20.69 9.35
N ILE A 302 4.29 -20.77 10.34
CA ILE A 302 2.85 -20.77 10.08
C ILE A 302 2.40 -19.53 9.31
N PHE A 303 3.04 -18.39 9.57
CA PHE A 303 2.74 -17.14 8.87
C PHE A 303 3.17 -17.17 7.40
N LYS A 304 3.98 -18.13 6.97
CA LYS A 304 4.29 -18.34 5.55
C LYS A 304 3.02 -18.69 4.74
N LEU A 305 2.00 -19.26 5.38
CA LEU A 305 0.67 -19.45 4.78
C LEU A 305 0.03 -18.12 4.34
N SER A 306 0.44 -16.99 4.91
CA SER A 306 -0.09 -15.66 4.53
C SER A 306 0.14 -15.34 3.06
N ARG A 307 1.19 -15.85 2.43
CA ARG A 307 1.44 -15.68 0.99
C ARG A 307 0.34 -16.32 0.14
N HIS A 308 -0.20 -17.43 0.60
CA HIS A 308 -1.21 -18.21 -0.10
C HIS A 308 -2.65 -17.96 0.40
N SER A 309 -2.80 -17.24 1.52
CA SER A 309 -4.11 -16.93 2.12
C SER A 309 -4.43 -15.44 2.00
N LYS A 310 -5.40 -15.11 1.12
CA LYS A 310 -5.94 -13.75 1.02
C LYS A 310 -6.56 -13.27 2.32
N GLY A 311 -7.21 -14.16 3.07
CA GLY A 311 -7.79 -13.83 4.38
C GLY A 311 -6.73 -13.35 5.38
N LEU A 312 -5.55 -14.00 5.41
CA LEU A 312 -4.47 -13.60 6.31
C LEU A 312 -3.77 -12.30 5.86
N GLN A 313 -3.71 -12.03 4.55
CA GLN A 313 -3.25 -10.75 4.01
C GLN A 313 -4.19 -9.61 4.40
N ILE A 314 -5.51 -9.82 4.24
CA ILE A 314 -6.54 -8.86 4.63
C ILE A 314 -6.47 -8.60 6.13
N LEU A 315 -6.38 -9.67 6.95
CA LEU A 315 -6.22 -9.53 8.40
C LEU A 315 -5.00 -8.67 8.75
N GLY A 316 -3.86 -8.90 8.09
CA GLY A 316 -2.65 -8.10 8.29
C GLY A 316 -2.85 -6.61 7.92
N GLN A 317 -3.54 -6.34 6.81
CA GLN A 317 -3.88 -4.97 6.39
C GLN A 317 -4.83 -4.29 7.38
N THR A 318 -5.87 -4.99 7.83
CA THR A 318 -6.80 -4.50 8.85
C THR A 318 -6.10 -4.19 10.16
N LEU A 319 -5.25 -5.11 10.64
CA LEU A 319 -4.45 -4.88 11.85
C LEU A 319 -3.53 -3.67 11.70
N LYS A 320 -2.83 -3.55 10.57
CA LYS A 320 -1.95 -2.40 10.28
C LYS A 320 -2.72 -1.08 10.29
N ALA A 321 -3.90 -1.04 9.66
CA ALA A 321 -4.75 0.14 9.61
C ALA A 321 -5.34 0.50 10.99
N SER A 322 -5.58 -0.49 11.85
CA SER A 322 -6.20 -0.33 13.17
C SER A 322 -5.20 -0.36 14.34
N MET A 323 -3.89 -0.18 14.10
CA MET A 323 -2.87 -0.25 15.16
C MET A 323 -3.09 0.77 16.28
N ARG A 324 -3.61 1.96 15.95
CA ARG A 324 -3.91 3.01 16.94
C ARG A 324 -5.04 2.58 17.87
N GLU A 325 -6.11 2.06 17.31
CA GLU A 325 -7.30 1.59 18.02
C GLU A 325 -6.96 0.35 18.85
N LEU A 326 -6.18 -0.58 18.28
CA LEU A 326 -5.68 -1.75 18.99
C LEU A 326 -4.78 -1.36 20.18
N GLY A 327 -3.92 -0.35 20.01
CA GLY A 327 -3.09 0.18 21.09
C GLY A 327 -3.92 0.78 22.23
N LEU A 328 -4.99 1.53 21.90
CA LEU A 328 -5.92 2.07 22.90
C LEU A 328 -6.67 0.97 23.65
N LEU A 329 -7.11 -0.09 22.96
CA LEU A 329 -7.75 -1.24 23.57
C LEU A 329 -6.84 -1.91 24.62
N ILE A 330 -5.58 -2.19 24.24
CA ILE A 330 -4.59 -2.80 25.14
C ILE A 330 -4.29 -1.89 26.33
N PHE A 331 -4.22 -0.57 26.10
CA PHE A 331 -3.99 0.40 27.16
C PHE A 331 -5.11 0.42 28.21
N PHE A 332 -6.37 0.45 27.79
CA PHE A 332 -7.50 0.39 28.72
C PHE A 332 -7.60 -0.96 29.43
N LEU A 333 -7.31 -2.05 28.73
CA LEU A 333 -7.24 -3.38 29.34
C LEU A 333 -6.19 -3.41 30.45
N PHE A 334 -5.01 -2.82 30.22
CA PHE A 334 -3.94 -2.77 31.22
C PHE A 334 -4.32 -1.97 32.47
N ILE A 335 -4.96 -0.81 32.29
CA ILE A 335 -5.50 -0.03 33.43
C ILE A 335 -6.51 -0.86 34.23
N GLY A 336 -7.44 -1.52 33.52
CA GLY A 336 -8.42 -2.40 34.16
C GLY A 336 -7.77 -3.52 34.95
N VAL A 337 -6.80 -4.22 34.34
CA VAL A 337 -6.06 -5.31 35.00
C VAL A 337 -5.39 -4.81 36.28
N ILE A 338 -4.69 -3.67 36.24
CA ILE A 338 -4.01 -3.14 37.44
C ILE A 338 -5.04 -2.79 38.52
N LEU A 339 -6.05 -1.99 38.18
CA LEU A 339 -7.01 -1.48 39.15
C LEU A 339 -7.81 -2.61 39.81
N PHE A 340 -8.35 -3.53 39.02
CA PHE A 340 -9.14 -4.63 39.55
C PHE A 340 -8.28 -5.67 40.29
N SER A 341 -7.06 -5.96 39.83
CA SER A 341 -6.15 -6.85 40.56
C SER A 341 -5.78 -6.27 41.93
N SER A 342 -5.52 -4.95 42.01
CA SER A 342 -5.26 -4.29 43.31
C SER A 342 -6.48 -4.30 44.22
N ALA A 343 -7.68 -4.02 43.68
CA ALA A 343 -8.91 -4.02 44.47
C ALA A 343 -9.22 -5.42 45.03
N VAL A 344 -9.09 -6.47 44.23
CA VAL A 344 -9.28 -7.86 44.67
C VAL A 344 -8.22 -8.23 45.70
N TYR A 345 -6.95 -7.89 45.46
CA TYR A 345 -5.88 -8.15 46.43
C TYR A 345 -6.19 -7.55 47.81
N PHE A 346 -6.66 -6.29 47.89
CA PHE A 346 -7.02 -5.67 49.17
C PHE A 346 -8.36 -6.15 49.75
N ALA A 347 -9.23 -6.75 48.95
CA ALA A 347 -10.49 -7.32 49.43
C ALA A 347 -10.30 -8.75 49.98
N GLU A 348 -9.33 -9.49 49.44
CA GLU A 348 -8.98 -10.85 49.86
C GLU A 348 -7.84 -10.92 50.89
N ALA A 349 -7.00 -9.89 50.98
CA ALA A 349 -5.97 -9.72 52.02
C ALA A 349 -6.58 -9.15 53.30
#